data_AF-A0A452Y8X4-F1
#
_entry.id   AF-A0A452Y8X4-F1
#
_cell.length_a   1.000
_cell.length_b   1.000
_cell.length_c   1.000
_cell.angle_alpha   90.00
_cell.angle_beta   90.00
_cell.angle_gamma   90.00
#
_symmetry.space_group_name_H-M   'P 1'
#
loop_
_entity.id
_entity.type
_entity.pdbx_description
1 polymer ?
#
loop_
_entity_poly.entity_id
_entity_poly.type
_entity_poly.pdbx_seq_one_letter_code
_entity_poly.pdbx_strand_id
1 'polypeptide(L)' 'DLKTMSRRVESEQYYVTLEMFVADLKRMFINARTYNSPDTIYFKCSTRLEAYFTNRIQSHLAQAASTKN' A
#
# COMPACT_ATOMS: atom_id res chain seq x y z
N ASP A 1 10.16 0.30 -0.07
CA ASP A 1 9.87 0.08 1.36
C ASP A 1 9.14 1.28 1.93
N LEU A 2 8.56 1.16 3.14
CA LEU A 2 7.75 2.22 3.74
C LEU A 2 8.54 3.51 4.00
N LYS A 3 9.83 3.43 4.37
CA LYS A 3 10.65 4.64 4.62
C LYS A 3 10.77 5.48 3.35
N THR A 4 10.92 4.83 2.20
CA THR A 4 10.97 5.51 0.90
C THR A 4 9.63 6.11 0.52
N MET A 5 8.53 5.40 0.78
CA MET A 5 7.19 5.92 0.50
C MET A 5 6.80 7.09 1.40
N SER A 6 7.15 7.06 2.69
CA SER A 6 6.94 8.18 3.62
C SER A 6 7.57 9.48 3.10
N ARG A 7 8.84 9.44 2.67
CA ARG A 7 9.51 10.62 2.08
C ARG A 7 8.81 11.14 0.81
N ARG A 8 8.22 10.25 0.01
CA ARG A 8 7.48 10.61 -1.21
C ARG A 8 6.10 11.20 -0.92
N VAL A 9 5.46 10.78 0.18
CA VAL A 9 4.23 11.40 0.68
C VAL A 9 4.55 12.79 1.23
N GLU A 10 5.55 12.89 2.12
CA GLU A 10 5.97 14.14 2.76
C GLU A 10 6.45 15.21 1.77
N SER A 11 7.00 14.81 0.62
CA SER A 11 7.42 15.77 -0.39
C SER A 11 6.25 16.43 -1.11
N GLU A 12 5.06 15.80 -1.13
CA GLU A 12 3.89 16.21 -1.90
C GLU A 12 4.14 16.36 -3.43
N GLN A 13 5.34 15.97 -3.92
CA GLN A 13 5.74 16.12 -5.32
C GLN A 13 5.61 14.82 -6.13
N TYR A 14 5.57 13.67 -5.47
CA TYR A 14 5.63 12.38 -6.16
C TYR A 14 4.26 11.72 -6.32
N TYR A 15 3.48 11.62 -5.25
CA TYR A 15 2.15 11.00 -5.30
C TYR A 15 1.09 12.03 -5.68
N VAL A 16 0.96 12.29 -6.98
CA VAL A 16 -0.05 13.21 -7.53
C VAL A 16 -1.46 12.63 -7.40
N THR A 17 -1.59 11.30 -7.46
CA THR A 17 -2.86 10.59 -7.26
C THR A 17 -2.73 9.47 -6.23
N LEU A 18 -3.85 9.08 -5.63
CA LEU A 18 -3.91 7.97 -4.69
C LEU A 18 -3.47 6.65 -5.34
N GLU A 19 -3.77 6.46 -6.63
CA GLU A 19 -3.40 5.27 -7.39
C GLU A 19 -1.88 5.09 -7.47
N MET A 20 -1.11 6.19 -7.59
CA MET A 20 0.35 6.14 -7.58
C MET A 20 0.88 5.61 -6.24
N PHE A 21 0.31 6.10 -5.14
CA PHE A 21 0.65 5.63 -3.80
C PHE A 21 0.29 4.15 -3.60
N VAL A 22 -0.91 3.75 -4.02
CA VAL A 22 -1.37 2.35 -3.97
C VAL A 22 -0.47 1.44 -4.82
N ALA A 23 -0.06 1.87 -6.00
CA ALA A 23 0.81 1.10 -6.89
C ALA A 23 2.18 0.84 -6.26
N ASP A 24 2.79 1.84 -5.63
CA ASP A 24 4.08 1.66 -4.95
C ASP A 24 3.98 0.72 -3.74
N LEU A 25 2.87 0.78 -2.99
CA LEU A 25 2.68 -0.10 -1.84
C LEU A 25 2.48 -1.55 -2.30
N LYS A 26 1.67 -1.77 -3.34
CA LYS A 26 1.51 -3.08 -3.98
C LYS A 26 2.84 -3.62 -4.49
N ARG A 27 3.65 -2.78 -5.15
CA ARG A 27 4.99 -3.16 -5.60
C ARG A 27 5.90 -3.56 -4.44
N MET A 28 5.83 -2.86 -3.31
CA MET A 28 6.58 -3.25 -2.11
C MET A 28 6.18 -4.64 -1.62
N PHE A 29 4.88 -4.97 -1.58
CA PHE A 29 4.41 -6.29 -1.17
C PHE A 29 4.80 -7.38 -2.18
N ILE A 30 4.66 -7.12 -3.48
CA ILE A 30 5.08 -8.04 -4.54
C ILE A 30 6.57 -8.34 -4.42
N ASN A 31 7.41 -7.31 -4.33
CA ASN A 31 8.86 -7.50 -4.18
C ASN A 31 9.18 -8.32 -2.92
N ALA A 32 8.50 -8.06 -1.80
CA ALA A 32 8.69 -8.85 -0.58
C ALA A 32 8.36 -10.34 -0.80
N ARG A 33 7.33 -10.66 -1.59
CA ARG A 33 6.96 -12.04 -1.91
C ARG A 33 7.78 -12.68 -3.02
N THR A 34 8.30 -11.89 -3.97
CA THR A 34 9.15 -12.37 -5.06
C THR A 34 10.52 -12.81 -4.54
N TYR A 35 11.10 -12.03 -3.62
CA TYR A 35 12.47 -12.28 -3.15
C TYR A 35 12.56 -13.09 -1.86
N ASN A 36 11.45 -13.42 -1.21
CA ASN A 36 11.45 -14.20 0.03
C ASN A 36 10.54 -15.43 -0.11
N SER A 37 10.98 -16.58 0.40
CA SER A 37 10.19 -17.81 0.40
C SER A 37 8.87 -17.65 1.19
N PRO A 38 7.77 -18.31 0.76
CA PRO A 38 6.49 -18.32 1.47
C PRO A 38 6.55 -18.67 2.97
N ASP A 39 7.52 -19.47 3.38
CA ASP A 39 7.66 -19.89 4.79
C ASP A 39 8.27 -18.82 5.69
N THR A 40 8.90 -17.80 5.11
CA THR A 40 9.56 -16.73 5.84
C THR A 40 8.56 -15.75 6.46
N ILE A 41 8.98 -15.10 7.55
CA ILE A 41 8.19 -14.03 8.18
C ILE A 41 7.94 -12.85 7.22
N TYR A 42 8.88 -12.57 6.30
CA TYR A 42 8.76 -11.47 5.35
C TYR A 42 7.61 -11.69 4.35
N PHE A 43 7.48 -12.89 3.80
CA PHE A 43 6.36 -13.24 2.92
C PHE A 43 5.02 -13.21 3.67
N LYS A 44 4.96 -13.83 4.85
CA LYS A 44 3.74 -13.90 5.66
C LYS A 44 3.28 -12.51 6.11
N CYS A 45 4.20 -11.65 6.55
CA CYS A 45 3.89 -10.29 6.96
C CYS A 45 3.47 -9.41 5.78
N SER A 46 4.13 -9.48 4.62
CA SER A 46 3.72 -8.71 3.43
C SER A 46 2.31 -9.08 2.96
N THR A 47 1.96 -10.37 3.01
CA THR A 47 0.61 -10.85 2.69
C THR A 47 -0.45 -10.30 3.64
N ARG A 48 -0.21 -10.40 4.96
CA ARG A 48 -1.13 -9.87 5.99
C ARG A 48 -1.29 -8.35 5.88
N LEU A 49 -0.19 -7.65 5.63
CA LEU A 49 -0.19 -6.19 5.52
C LEU A 49 -0.92 -5.72 4.25
N GLU A 50 -0.78 -6.42 3.13
CA GLU A 50 -1.53 -6.12 1.90
C GLU A 50 -3.04 -6.30 2.08
N ALA A 51 -3.47 -7.37 2.75
CA ALA A 51 -4.89 -7.60 3.05
C ALA A 51 -5.45 -6.48 3.94
N TYR A 52 -4.74 -6.11 5.00
CA TYR A 52 -5.12 -4.98 5.86
C TYR A 52 -5.23 -3.67 5.08
N PHE A 53 -4.22 -3.37 4.24
CA PHE A 53 -4.20 -2.17 3.44
C PHE A 53 -5.37 -2.10 2.44
N THR A 54 -5.65 -3.21 1.75
CA THR A 54 -6.73 -3.31 0.75
C THR A 54 -8.08 -3.01 1.39
N ASN A 55 -8.37 -3.60 2.54
CA ASN A 55 -9.59 -3.33 3.31
C ASN A 55 -9.69 -1.86 3.74
N ARG A 56 -8.56 -1.26 4.14
CA ARG A 56 -8.52 0.14 4.57
C ARG A 56 -8.80 1.10 3.42
N ILE A 57 -8.19 0.87 2.25
CA ILE A 57 -8.42 1.70 1.05
C ILE A 57 -9.86 1.57 0.57
N GLN A 58 -10.39 0.35 0.49
CA GLN A 58 -11.79 0.14 0.09
C GLN A 58 -12.75 0.87 1.02
N SER A 59 -12.55 0.75 2.33
CA SER A 59 -13.35 1.46 3.33
C SER A 59 -13.25 2.98 3.18
N HIS A 60 -12.06 3.52 2.87
CA HIS A 60 -11.86 4.96 2.69
C HIS A 60 -12.52 5.48 1.42
N LEU A 61 -12.41 4.75 0.30
CA LEU A 61 -13.06 5.11 -0.96
C LEU A 61 -14.58 5.09 -0.83
N ALA A 62 -15.15 4.10 -0.13
CA ALA A 62 -16.59 4.04 0.14
C ALA A 62 -17.09 5.23 0.97
N GLN A 63 -16.33 5.62 2.00
CA GLN A 63 -16.63 6.81 2.80
C GLN A 63 -16.56 8.09 1.96
N ALA A 64 -15.50 8.27 1.18
CA ALA A 64 -15.30 9.46 0.34
C ALA A 64 -16.36 9.60 -0.77
N ALA A 65 -16.93 8.50 -1.24
CA ALA A 65 -18.07 8.52 -2.16
C ALA A 65 -19.38 8.93 -1.47
N SER A 66 -19.53 8.60 -0.19
CA SER A 66 -20.74 8.89 0.60
C SER A 66 -20.81 10.35 1.05
N THR A 67 -19.68 11.03 1.24
CA THR A 67 -19.60 12.46 1.63
C THR A 67 -19.84 13.45 0.48
N LYS A 68 -20.03 12.96 -0.75
CA LYS A 68 -20.26 13.79 -1.94
C LYS A 68 -21.74 14.04 -2.28
N ASN A 69 -22.66 13.61 -1.40
CA ASN A 69 -24.12 13.78 -1.54
C ASN A 69 -24.69 14.71 -0.48
#